data_AF-A0A352A226-F1
#
_entry.id   AF-A0A352A226-F1
#
_cell.length_a   1.000
_cell.length_b   1.000
_cell.length_c   1.000
_cell.angle_alpha   90.00
_cell.angle_beta   90.00
_cell.angle_gamma   90.00
#
_symmetry.space_group_name_H-M   'P 1'
#
loop_
_entity.id
_entity.type
_entity.pdbx_description
1 polymer ?
#
loop_
_entity_poly.entity_id
_entity_poly.type
_entity_poly.pdbx_seq_one_letter_code
_entity_poly.pdbx_strand_id
1 'polypeptide(L)'
;MRRILFSILFVLYLTGTTFAYTPNEKDIIAIDAVTKKVEAIISKGTSRAKFIRALETLKEKQAKNERISYLVSAVIEHLQATDNTTYVVTSVTDGDTIKVIRNSETKTIRIIGIDTPEKYSTRTGYEECYGREASEFATKALSGQTITIETDPTQDTIDKYGRTLGHIFLSGGVYYEALAIREGYGFNYVYKVPNKYDNQLKSAEDEAKKNVVGVWKYCEGKRKPVEKSGNETTTKPSVQNILTIPSIITPIIGSFSCSIKKNYCTEMNSCEEARYYLNSCGINSLDRDKDTVPCESLCK
;
A
#
# COMPACT_ATOMS: atom_id res chain seq x y z
N MET A 1 -23.59 14.56 13.26
CA MET A 1 -23.86 13.10 13.41
C MET A 1 -25.30 12.80 13.79
N ARG A 2 -25.82 13.24 14.97
CA ARG A 2 -27.22 12.98 15.38
C ARG A 2 -28.29 13.40 14.35
N ARG A 3 -28.20 14.60 13.76
CA ARG A 3 -29.13 15.07 12.71
C ARG A 3 -29.06 14.24 11.41
N ILE A 4 -27.90 13.64 11.11
CA ILE A 4 -27.65 12.83 9.91
C ILE A 4 -28.28 11.45 10.09
N LEU A 5 -28.05 10.81 11.23
CA LEU A 5 -28.72 9.56 11.62
C LEU A 5 -30.25 9.70 11.60
N PHE A 6 -30.78 10.84 12.05
CA PHE A 6 -32.21 11.12 12.02
C PHE A 6 -32.76 11.19 10.58
N SER A 7 -32.03 11.83 9.66
CA SER A 7 -32.41 11.87 8.24
C SER A 7 -32.36 10.50 7.58
N ILE A 8 -31.40 9.64 7.97
CA ILE A 8 -31.33 8.25 7.50
C ILE A 8 -32.53 7.47 8.01
N LEU A 9 -32.79 7.48 9.33
CA LEU A 9 -33.94 6.82 9.95
C LEU A 9 -35.28 7.21 9.31
N PHE A 10 -35.46 8.49 8.97
CA PHE A 10 -36.69 8.97 8.34
C PHE A 10 -36.97 8.31 6.98
N VAL A 11 -35.94 8.05 6.18
CA VAL A 11 -36.06 7.36 4.87
C VAL A 11 -36.39 5.87 5.04
N LEU A 12 -35.98 5.27 6.16
CA LEU A 12 -36.09 3.81 6.39
C LEU A 12 -37.43 3.38 7.03
N TYR A 13 -38.27 4.31 7.50
CA TYR A 13 -39.37 4.01 8.44
C TYR A 13 -40.76 3.67 7.83
N LEU A 14 -40.84 3.29 6.55
CA LEU A 14 -42.13 2.92 5.93
C LEU A 14 -42.27 1.40 5.81
N THR A 15 -43.22 0.86 6.58
CA THR A 15 -43.74 -0.52 6.60
C THR A 15 -42.87 -1.59 7.29
N GLY A 16 -43.48 -2.32 8.23
CA GLY A 16 -42.87 -3.43 8.96
C GLY A 16 -43.82 -4.63 8.98
N THR A 17 -43.30 -5.81 8.68
CA THR A 17 -43.98 -7.11 8.78
C THR A 17 -42.97 -8.19 9.18
N THR A 18 -43.43 -9.17 9.96
CA THR A 18 -42.65 -10.20 10.67
C THR A 18 -42.36 -11.46 9.83
N PHE A 19 -41.94 -11.29 8.59
CA PHE A 19 -41.39 -12.36 7.74
C PHE A 19 -39.99 -11.95 7.34
N ALA A 20 -39.09 -12.94 7.14
CA ALA A 20 -37.76 -12.74 6.59
C ALA A 20 -37.82 -11.70 5.46
N TYR A 21 -37.36 -10.49 5.78
CA TYR A 21 -37.60 -9.33 4.95
C TYR A 21 -37.07 -9.55 3.53
N THR A 22 -37.95 -9.46 2.53
CA THR A 22 -37.56 -9.54 1.13
C THR A 22 -37.40 -8.12 0.56
N PRO A 23 -36.20 -7.76 0.08
CA PRO A 23 -35.96 -6.45 -0.49
C PRO A 23 -36.78 -6.23 -1.77
N ASN A 24 -37.31 -5.03 -1.95
CA ASN A 24 -37.99 -4.62 -3.18
C ASN A 24 -37.23 -3.49 -3.90
N GLU A 25 -37.70 -3.11 -5.08
CA GLU A 25 -37.06 -2.07 -5.91
C GLU A 25 -36.91 -0.72 -5.17
N LYS A 26 -37.88 -0.35 -4.32
CA LYS A 26 -37.80 0.90 -3.54
C LYS A 26 -36.68 0.85 -2.49
N ASP A 27 -36.36 -0.33 -1.98
CA ASP A 27 -35.24 -0.51 -1.04
C ASP A 27 -33.90 -0.32 -1.72
N ILE A 28 -33.74 -0.84 -2.95
CA ILE A 28 -32.53 -0.66 -3.75
C ILE A 28 -32.31 0.83 -4.03
N ILE A 29 -33.36 1.55 -4.44
CA ILE A 29 -33.32 3.00 -4.66
C ILE A 29 -32.96 3.74 -3.36
N ALA A 30 -33.53 3.32 -2.22
CA ALA A 30 -33.24 3.92 -0.92
C ALA A 30 -31.78 3.70 -0.51
N ILE A 31 -31.23 2.50 -0.72
CA ILE A 31 -29.82 2.19 -0.45
C ILE A 31 -28.92 3.09 -1.30
N ASP A 32 -29.13 3.17 -2.61
CA ASP A 32 -28.33 4.03 -3.50
C ASP A 32 -28.37 5.50 -3.08
N ALA A 33 -29.57 6.02 -2.79
CA ALA A 33 -29.75 7.40 -2.36
C ALA A 33 -29.06 7.70 -1.02
N VAL A 34 -29.18 6.79 -0.04
CA VAL A 34 -28.50 6.92 1.26
C VAL A 34 -26.99 6.86 1.07
N THR A 35 -26.49 5.84 0.37
CA THR A 35 -25.08 5.64 0.09
C THR A 35 -24.43 6.86 -0.56
N LYS A 36 -25.02 7.41 -1.63
CA LYS A 36 -24.53 8.65 -2.28
C LYS A 36 -24.45 9.82 -1.29
N LYS A 37 -25.44 9.95 -0.42
CA LYS A 37 -25.45 11.01 0.60
C LYS A 37 -24.38 10.80 1.66
N VAL A 38 -24.11 9.55 2.06
CA VAL A 38 -23.03 9.22 2.98
C VAL A 38 -21.67 9.53 2.36
N GLU A 39 -21.40 9.10 1.14
CA GLU A 39 -20.14 9.37 0.43
C GLU A 39 -19.91 10.88 0.20
N ALA A 40 -20.98 11.64 -0.07
CA ALA A 40 -20.92 13.11 -0.16
C ALA A 40 -20.57 13.79 1.19
N ILE A 41 -20.85 13.14 2.32
CA ILE A 41 -20.48 13.62 3.66
C ILE A 41 -19.05 13.20 4.01
N ILE A 42 -18.65 11.99 3.62
CA ILE A 42 -17.29 11.48 3.80
C ILE A 42 -16.29 12.34 3.03
N SER A 43 -16.58 12.65 1.76
CA SER A 43 -15.76 13.55 0.93
C SER A 43 -15.61 14.97 1.48
N LYS A 44 -16.49 15.42 2.38
CA LYS A 44 -16.37 16.70 3.10
C LYS A 44 -15.54 16.61 4.39
N GLY A 45 -14.85 15.49 4.61
CA GLY A 45 -13.93 15.30 5.74
C GLY A 45 -14.53 14.55 6.93
N THR A 46 -15.70 13.92 6.79
CA THR A 46 -16.20 13.02 7.85
C THR A 46 -15.55 11.65 7.70
N SER A 47 -14.99 11.13 8.80
CA SER A 47 -14.36 9.80 8.77
C SER A 47 -15.34 8.69 8.40
N ARG A 48 -14.95 7.85 7.41
CA ARG A 48 -15.74 6.70 6.94
C ARG A 48 -15.91 5.67 8.06
N ALA A 49 -14.83 5.32 8.74
CA ALA A 49 -14.84 4.39 9.87
C ALA A 49 -15.78 4.86 11.01
N LYS A 50 -15.82 6.18 11.27
CA LYS A 50 -16.75 6.75 12.25
C LYS A 50 -18.21 6.61 11.81
N PHE A 51 -18.47 6.67 10.51
CA PHE A 51 -19.80 6.49 9.94
C PHE A 51 -20.26 5.02 10.07
N ILE A 52 -19.39 4.08 9.72
CA ILE A 52 -19.64 2.63 9.85
C ILE A 52 -20.01 2.29 11.30
N ARG A 53 -19.22 2.72 12.30
CA ARG A 53 -19.54 2.48 13.73
C ARG A 53 -20.89 3.04 14.15
N ALA A 54 -21.25 4.22 13.62
CA ALA A 54 -22.54 4.84 13.92
C ALA A 54 -23.69 4.05 13.30
N LEU A 55 -23.50 3.47 12.10
CA LEU A 55 -24.46 2.59 11.45
C LEU A 55 -24.56 1.23 12.15
N GLU A 56 -23.46 0.65 12.61
CA GLU A 56 -23.46 -0.59 13.41
C GLU A 56 -24.27 -0.38 14.71
N THR A 57 -24.02 0.72 15.42
CA THR A 57 -24.81 1.10 16.60
C THR A 57 -26.29 1.28 16.26
N LEU A 58 -26.61 1.83 15.08
CA LEU A 58 -28.00 1.98 14.63
C LEU A 58 -28.64 0.62 14.33
N LYS A 59 -27.92 -0.28 13.65
CA LYS A 59 -28.36 -1.64 13.34
C LYS A 59 -28.72 -2.40 14.62
N GLU A 60 -27.86 -2.33 15.65
CA GLU A 60 -28.13 -2.94 16.95
C GLU A 60 -29.40 -2.37 17.61
N LYS A 61 -29.55 -1.04 17.61
CA LYS A 61 -30.74 -0.38 18.19
C LYS A 61 -32.03 -0.69 17.43
N GLN A 62 -31.93 -0.98 16.14
CA GLN A 62 -33.05 -1.26 15.25
C GLN A 62 -33.18 -2.76 14.93
N ALA A 63 -32.54 -3.64 15.71
CA ALA A 63 -32.51 -5.08 15.44
C ALA A 63 -33.90 -5.74 15.33
N LYS A 64 -34.94 -5.12 15.93
CA LYS A 64 -36.33 -5.59 15.84
C LYS A 64 -37.07 -5.18 14.56
N ASN A 65 -36.51 -4.25 13.77
CA ASN A 65 -37.07 -3.83 12.49
C ASN A 65 -36.22 -4.41 11.36
N GLU A 66 -36.68 -5.54 10.80
CA GLU A 66 -35.92 -6.30 9.80
C GLU A 66 -35.60 -5.48 8.54
N ARG A 67 -36.53 -4.63 8.08
CA ARG A 67 -36.32 -3.72 6.95
C ARG A 67 -35.18 -2.74 7.23
N ILE A 68 -35.22 -2.06 8.37
CA ILE A 68 -34.18 -1.09 8.76
C ILE A 68 -32.84 -1.81 8.93
N SER A 69 -32.84 -2.98 9.56
CA SER A 69 -31.63 -3.79 9.74
C SER A 69 -31.01 -4.20 8.41
N TYR A 70 -31.83 -4.62 7.43
CA TYR A 70 -31.39 -4.92 6.07
C TYR A 70 -30.78 -3.70 5.38
N LEU A 71 -31.51 -2.58 5.34
CA LEU A 71 -31.07 -1.36 4.67
C LEU A 71 -29.75 -0.81 5.27
N VAL A 72 -29.65 -0.81 6.61
CA VAL A 72 -28.42 -0.39 7.29
C VAL A 72 -27.27 -1.35 7.00
N SER A 73 -27.53 -2.67 6.94
CA SER A 73 -26.50 -3.66 6.61
C SER A 73 -25.98 -3.47 5.18
N ALA A 74 -26.85 -3.24 4.21
CA ALA A 74 -26.47 -3.00 2.82
C ALA A 74 -25.63 -1.71 2.66
N VAL A 75 -25.96 -0.65 3.41
CA VAL A 75 -25.15 0.58 3.42
C VAL A 75 -23.79 0.32 4.08
N ILE A 76 -23.74 -0.43 5.19
CA ILE A 76 -22.47 -0.82 5.83
C ILE A 76 -21.61 -1.61 4.85
N GLU A 77 -22.18 -2.60 4.18
CA GLU A 77 -21.49 -3.44 3.19
C GLU A 77 -20.91 -2.59 2.05
N HIS A 78 -21.67 -1.63 1.53
CA HIS A 78 -21.17 -0.69 0.54
C HIS A 78 -19.99 0.15 1.06
N LEU A 79 -20.10 0.68 2.27
CA LEU A 79 -19.01 1.48 2.88
C LEU A 79 -17.78 0.63 3.24
N GLN A 80 -17.97 -0.67 3.42
CA GLN A 80 -16.90 -1.64 3.68
C GLN A 80 -16.24 -2.16 2.40
N ALA A 81 -16.83 -1.90 1.23
CA ALA A 81 -16.26 -2.29 -0.04
C ALA A 81 -14.87 -1.66 -0.21
N THR A 82 -13.88 -2.50 -0.47
CA THR A 82 -12.52 -2.07 -0.77
C THR A 82 -12.41 -1.82 -2.27
N ASP A 83 -11.88 -0.66 -2.64
CA ASP A 83 -11.45 -0.42 -4.02
C ASP A 83 -10.00 -0.86 -4.21
N ASN A 84 -9.77 -1.63 -5.28
CA ASN A 84 -8.47 -2.12 -5.68
C ASN A 84 -8.14 -1.49 -7.03
N THR A 85 -7.28 -0.48 -7.01
CA THR A 85 -6.91 0.24 -8.21
C THR A 85 -5.42 0.12 -8.51
N THR A 86 -5.09 -0.18 -9.76
CA THR A 86 -3.71 -0.26 -10.24
C THR A 86 -3.16 1.12 -10.62
N TYR A 87 -1.92 1.39 -10.22
CA TYR A 87 -1.16 2.59 -10.57
C TYR A 87 0.29 2.24 -10.91
N VAL A 88 0.99 3.16 -11.59
CA VAL A 88 2.44 3.11 -11.76
C VAL A 88 3.10 4.03 -10.75
N VAL A 89 4.11 3.54 -10.02
CA VAL A 89 4.89 4.35 -9.07
C VAL A 89 5.88 5.21 -9.83
N THR A 90 5.78 6.52 -9.67
CA THR A 90 6.64 7.51 -10.35
C THR A 90 7.86 7.91 -9.51
N SER A 91 7.71 7.96 -8.19
CA SER A 91 8.81 8.29 -7.27
C SER A 91 8.48 7.84 -5.86
N VAL A 92 9.51 7.51 -5.08
CA VAL A 92 9.42 7.26 -3.64
C VAL A 92 9.88 8.52 -2.91
N THR A 93 9.07 9.00 -1.96
CA THR A 93 9.43 10.16 -1.12
C THR A 93 10.19 9.68 0.11
N ASP A 94 9.60 8.74 0.83
CA ASP A 94 10.16 8.04 2.00
C ASP A 94 9.65 6.59 2.00
N GLY A 95 10.10 5.78 2.97
CA GLY A 95 9.79 4.35 3.03
C GLY A 95 8.29 4.00 3.16
N ASP A 96 7.46 4.98 3.54
CA ASP A 96 6.02 4.86 3.72
C ASP A 96 5.20 5.81 2.83
N THR A 97 5.83 6.55 1.92
CA THR A 97 5.18 7.60 1.13
C THR A 97 5.67 7.58 -0.32
N ILE A 98 4.75 7.37 -1.26
CA ILE A 98 5.04 7.26 -2.70
C ILE A 98 4.20 8.21 -3.54
N LYS A 99 4.65 8.51 -4.76
CA LYS A 99 3.86 9.19 -5.78
C LYS A 99 3.54 8.22 -6.91
N VAL A 100 2.28 8.20 -7.33
CA VAL A 100 1.78 7.29 -8.35
C VAL A 100 1.06 8.04 -9.46
N ILE A 101 0.98 7.44 -10.64
CA ILE A 101 0.27 8.00 -11.79
C ILE A 101 -0.72 6.98 -12.37
N ARG A 102 -1.90 7.47 -12.78
CA ARG A 102 -2.90 6.75 -13.55
C ARG A 102 -3.65 7.75 -14.42
N ASN A 103 -3.83 7.46 -15.71
CA ASN A 103 -4.55 8.33 -16.66
C ASN A 103 -4.07 9.79 -16.64
N SER A 104 -2.74 10.00 -16.56
CA SER A 104 -2.09 11.32 -16.44
C SER A 104 -2.40 12.10 -15.16
N GLU A 105 -3.10 11.52 -14.18
CA GLU A 105 -3.30 12.10 -12.86
C GLU A 105 -2.27 11.54 -11.87
N THR A 106 -1.55 12.43 -11.17
CA THR A 106 -0.60 12.07 -10.12
C THR A 106 -1.24 12.16 -8.74
N LYS A 107 -0.99 11.17 -7.88
CA LYS A 107 -1.42 11.16 -6.48
C LYS A 107 -0.25 10.86 -5.55
N THR A 108 -0.26 11.47 -4.37
CA THR A 108 0.65 11.09 -3.27
C THR A 108 -0.09 10.11 -2.36
N ILE A 109 0.55 8.98 -2.09
CA ILE A 109 0.01 7.89 -1.28
C ILE A 109 0.79 7.82 0.03
N ARG A 110 0.08 7.82 1.16
CA ARG A 110 0.61 7.40 2.46
C ARG A 110 0.19 5.95 2.67
N ILE A 111 1.19 5.08 2.77
CA ILE A 111 1.00 3.65 2.90
C ILE A 111 0.41 3.34 4.28
N ILE A 112 -0.64 2.54 4.39
CA ILE A 112 -1.30 2.28 5.69
C ILE A 112 -0.47 1.29 6.51
N GLY A 113 -0.46 1.40 7.84
CA GLY A 113 0.06 0.33 8.70
C GLY A 113 1.59 0.27 8.87
N ILE A 114 2.34 1.08 8.14
CA ILE A 114 3.81 1.16 8.25
C ILE A 114 4.27 2.54 8.68
N ASP A 115 5.31 2.60 9.50
CA ASP A 115 6.07 3.81 9.80
C ASP A 115 7.57 3.56 9.62
N THR A 116 8.22 4.32 8.74
CA THR A 116 9.62 4.07 8.34
C THR A 116 10.56 5.21 8.72
N PRO A 117 11.78 4.92 9.20
CA PRO A 117 12.98 5.70 8.99
C PRO A 117 12.88 7.00 8.22
N GLU A 118 12.80 8.21 8.81
CA GLU A 118 12.79 9.42 7.95
C GLU A 118 14.20 9.76 7.48
N LYS A 119 14.44 9.79 6.17
CA LYS A 119 15.71 10.27 5.57
C LYS A 119 15.94 11.75 5.91
N TYR A 120 14.87 12.51 6.04
CA TYR A 120 14.90 13.88 6.52
C TYR A 120 13.69 14.15 7.40
N SER A 121 13.90 14.20 8.72
CA SER A 121 12.80 14.44 9.63
C SER A 121 12.56 15.92 9.88
N THR A 122 11.37 16.41 9.57
CA THR A 122 10.97 17.77 9.95
C THR A 122 10.76 17.93 11.44
N ARG A 123 10.60 16.82 12.18
CA ARG A 123 10.40 16.80 13.63
C ARG A 123 11.69 17.09 14.39
N THR A 124 12.80 16.53 13.92
CA THR A 124 14.12 16.65 14.57
C THR A 124 15.08 17.55 13.81
N GLY A 125 14.84 17.79 12.52
CA GLY A 125 15.77 18.47 11.61
C GLY A 125 16.92 17.60 11.11
N TYR A 126 16.95 16.31 11.50
CA TYR A 126 18.02 15.36 11.18
C TYR A 126 17.48 14.12 10.46
N GLU A 127 18.38 13.42 9.77
CA GLU A 127 18.15 12.04 9.32
C GLU A 127 17.95 11.14 10.55
N GLU A 128 17.02 10.20 10.49
CA GLU A 128 16.87 9.18 11.53
C GLU A 128 17.70 7.94 11.21
N CYS A 129 18.10 7.22 12.26
CA CYS A 129 18.81 5.96 12.14
C CYS A 129 18.04 5.01 11.22
N TYR A 130 18.72 4.46 10.19
CA TYR A 130 18.14 3.61 9.14
C TYR A 130 17.19 4.32 8.14
N GLY A 131 17.12 5.65 8.16
CA GLY A 131 16.21 6.41 7.30
C GLY A 131 16.55 6.31 5.81
N ARG A 132 17.84 6.42 5.46
CA ARG A 132 18.28 6.24 4.07
C ARG A 132 18.08 4.81 3.59
N GLU A 133 18.43 3.83 4.41
CA GLU A 133 18.29 2.42 4.09
C GLU A 133 16.81 2.04 3.85
N ALA A 134 15.89 2.55 4.66
CA ALA A 134 14.45 2.38 4.46
C ALA A 134 13.94 3.05 3.17
N SER A 135 14.38 4.28 2.89
CA SER A 135 14.04 4.99 1.65
C SER A 135 14.60 4.28 0.40
N GLU A 136 15.82 3.76 0.46
CA GLU A 136 16.44 3.01 -0.62
C GLU A 136 15.76 1.66 -0.86
N PHE A 137 15.39 0.95 0.20
CA PHE A 137 14.61 -0.29 0.10
C PHE A 137 13.28 -0.04 -0.62
N ALA A 138 12.53 0.97 -0.19
CA ALA A 138 11.28 1.35 -0.81
C ALA A 138 11.46 1.75 -2.28
N THR A 139 12.50 2.52 -2.58
CA THR A 139 12.85 2.92 -3.96
C THR A 139 13.10 1.69 -4.85
N LYS A 140 13.90 0.74 -4.38
CA LYS A 140 14.18 -0.51 -5.11
C LYS A 140 12.94 -1.38 -5.28
N ALA A 141 12.11 -1.46 -4.25
CA ALA A 141 10.92 -2.31 -4.26
C ALA A 141 9.78 -1.73 -5.12
N LEU A 142 9.61 -0.40 -5.14
CA LEU A 142 8.40 0.25 -5.66
C LEU A 142 8.63 1.10 -6.89
N SER A 143 9.78 1.77 -7.06
CA SER A 143 9.95 2.78 -8.12
C SER A 143 9.81 2.17 -9.51
N GLY A 144 8.98 2.78 -10.37
CA GLY A 144 8.69 2.28 -11.72
C GLY A 144 7.75 1.08 -11.77
N GLN A 145 7.39 0.50 -10.62
CA GLN A 145 6.55 -0.69 -10.58
C GLN A 145 5.07 -0.36 -10.81
N THR A 146 4.38 -1.31 -11.41
CA THR A 146 2.92 -1.36 -11.41
C THR A 146 2.45 -2.04 -10.12
N ILE A 147 1.69 -1.32 -9.32
CA ILE A 147 1.19 -1.75 -8.02
C ILE A 147 -0.34 -1.67 -7.96
N THR A 148 -0.95 -2.50 -7.13
CA THR A 148 -2.35 -2.36 -6.74
C THR A 148 -2.41 -1.66 -5.39
N ILE A 149 -3.20 -0.59 -5.34
CA ILE A 149 -3.52 0.11 -4.10
C ILE A 149 -4.91 -0.33 -3.66
N GLU A 150 -5.00 -0.90 -2.47
CA GLU A 150 -6.25 -1.30 -1.83
C GLU A 150 -6.65 -0.28 -0.75
N THR A 151 -7.87 0.25 -0.82
CA THR A 151 -8.41 1.11 0.26
C THR A 151 -8.81 0.29 1.48
N ASP A 152 -8.70 0.88 2.67
CA ASP A 152 -9.12 0.23 3.93
C ASP A 152 -10.38 0.90 4.51
N PRO A 153 -11.51 0.17 4.68
CA PRO A 153 -12.74 0.74 5.22
C PRO A 153 -12.66 1.09 6.72
N THR A 154 -11.67 0.54 7.44
CA THR A 154 -11.39 0.91 8.83
C THR A 154 -10.64 2.24 8.93
N GLN A 155 -10.10 2.75 7.82
CA GLN A 155 -9.33 3.98 7.74
C GLN A 155 -10.07 5.04 6.91
N ASP A 156 -9.60 6.28 7.01
CA ASP A 156 -10.04 7.34 6.10
C ASP A 156 -9.36 7.15 4.73
N THR A 157 -9.92 7.70 3.65
CA THR A 157 -9.31 7.61 2.30
C THR A 157 -8.23 8.66 2.07
N ILE A 158 -8.33 9.79 2.76
CA ILE A 158 -7.42 10.93 2.63
C ILE A 158 -6.99 11.33 4.04
N ASP A 159 -5.71 11.55 4.24
CA ASP A 159 -5.19 12.04 5.52
C ASP A 159 -5.33 13.57 5.67
N LYS A 160 -4.95 14.11 6.84
CA LYS A 160 -5.01 15.55 7.12
C LYS A 160 -4.09 16.42 6.22
N TYR A 161 -3.18 15.80 5.47
CA TYR A 161 -2.26 16.46 4.55
C TYR A 161 -2.71 16.34 3.09
N GLY A 162 -3.87 15.73 2.82
CA GLY A 162 -4.38 15.54 1.47
C GLY A 162 -3.78 14.34 0.73
N ARG A 163 -3.03 13.46 1.42
CA ARG A 163 -2.49 12.23 0.81
C ARG A 163 -3.54 11.14 0.80
N THR A 164 -3.59 10.36 -0.27
CA THR A 164 -4.45 9.17 -0.32
C THR A 164 -3.88 8.07 0.56
N LEU A 165 -4.73 7.37 1.31
CA LEU A 165 -4.37 6.25 2.16
C LEU A 165 -4.70 4.94 1.45
N GLY A 166 -3.76 3.99 1.45
CA GLY A 166 -3.99 2.66 0.90
C GLY A 166 -2.90 1.66 1.25
N HIS A 167 -3.26 0.39 1.11
CA HIS A 167 -2.36 -0.76 1.22
C HIS A 167 -1.70 -1.05 -0.13
N ILE A 168 -0.44 -1.45 -0.14
CA ILE A 168 0.34 -1.61 -1.38
C ILE A 168 0.61 -3.10 -1.68
N PHE A 169 0.08 -3.54 -2.82
CA PHE A 169 0.33 -4.87 -3.35
C PHE A 169 1.15 -4.78 -4.64
N LEU A 170 2.32 -5.41 -4.62
CA LEU A 170 3.15 -5.62 -5.80
C LEU A 170 2.56 -6.73 -6.68
N SER A 171 3.11 -6.86 -7.89
CA SER A 171 2.83 -8.01 -8.76
C SER A 171 3.05 -9.33 -8.02
N GLY A 172 2.20 -10.33 -8.30
CA GLY A 172 2.22 -11.62 -7.58
C GLY A 172 1.59 -11.59 -6.18
N GLY A 173 0.99 -10.47 -5.76
CA GLY A 173 0.27 -10.36 -4.48
C GLY A 173 1.17 -10.12 -3.27
N VAL A 174 2.43 -9.72 -3.49
CA VAL A 174 3.35 -9.39 -2.39
C VAL A 174 2.89 -8.11 -1.70
N TYR A 175 2.58 -8.22 -0.40
CA TYR A 175 2.19 -7.10 0.45
C TYR A 175 3.42 -6.34 0.95
N TYR A 176 3.64 -5.13 0.44
CA TYR A 176 4.87 -4.36 0.63
C TYR A 176 5.15 -4.02 2.09
N GLU A 177 4.12 -3.66 2.86
CA GLU A 177 4.23 -3.22 4.24
C GLU A 177 4.75 -4.33 5.14
N ALA A 178 4.17 -5.53 5.01
CA ALA A 178 4.64 -6.69 5.75
C ALA A 178 6.05 -7.10 5.34
N LEU A 179 6.40 -6.95 4.06
CA LEU A 179 7.75 -7.21 3.55
C LEU A 179 8.76 -6.21 4.14
N ALA A 180 8.50 -4.91 4.06
CA ALA A 180 9.37 -3.86 4.60
C ALA A 180 9.59 -4.00 6.11
N ILE A 181 8.52 -4.26 6.87
CA ILE A 181 8.59 -4.44 8.32
C ILE A 181 9.38 -5.70 8.67
N ARG A 182 9.12 -6.83 8.00
CA ARG A 182 9.83 -8.11 8.25
C ARG A 182 11.33 -8.00 8.03
N GLU A 183 11.73 -7.23 7.03
CA GLU A 183 13.13 -6.97 6.72
C GLU A 183 13.76 -5.87 7.60
N GLY A 184 12.97 -5.26 8.49
CA GLY A 184 13.44 -4.28 9.47
C GLY A 184 13.59 -2.86 8.93
N TYR A 185 12.92 -2.49 7.84
CA TYR A 185 12.93 -1.14 7.26
C TYR A 185 11.82 -0.22 7.80
N GLY A 186 10.93 -0.75 8.64
CA GLY A 186 9.86 0.01 9.26
C GLY A 186 9.26 -0.69 10.47
N PHE A 187 8.31 -0.02 11.09
CA PHE A 187 7.56 -0.46 12.27
C PHE A 187 6.09 -0.67 11.89
N ASN A 188 5.41 -1.55 12.61
CA ASN A 188 3.95 -1.60 12.53
C ASN A 188 3.37 -0.31 13.13
N TYR A 189 2.43 0.31 12.43
CA TYR A 189 1.85 1.60 12.82
C TYR A 189 0.32 1.57 12.83
N VAL A 190 -0.26 1.77 14.02
CA VAL A 190 -1.71 1.87 14.21
C VAL A 190 -2.11 3.33 14.38
N TYR A 191 -2.84 3.87 13.40
CA TYR A 191 -3.41 5.22 13.49
C TYR A 191 -4.86 5.18 13.99
N LYS A 192 -5.07 5.57 15.26
CA LYS A 192 -6.36 5.54 15.97
C LYS A 192 -6.96 4.16 16.18
N VAL A 193 -7.12 3.36 15.12
CA VAL A 193 -7.69 2.01 15.14
C VAL A 193 -6.90 1.07 14.24
N PRO A 194 -6.84 -0.24 14.58
CA PRO A 194 -6.18 -1.24 13.74
C PRO A 194 -6.74 -1.25 12.32
N ASN A 195 -5.83 -1.37 11.35
CA ASN A 195 -6.16 -1.54 9.94
C ASN A 195 -6.47 -3.02 9.63
N LYS A 196 -6.98 -3.31 8.43
CA LYS A 196 -7.36 -4.65 7.95
C LYS A 196 -6.24 -5.70 8.12
N TYR A 197 -4.97 -5.30 8.00
CA TYR A 197 -3.81 -6.19 8.02
C TYR A 197 -2.94 -6.06 9.28
N ASP A 198 -3.41 -5.39 10.34
CA ASP A 198 -2.62 -5.11 11.55
C ASP A 198 -2.00 -6.37 12.18
N ASN A 199 -2.74 -7.48 12.23
CA ASN A 199 -2.21 -8.75 12.73
C ASN A 199 -1.03 -9.27 11.91
N GLN A 200 -1.10 -9.16 10.57
CA GLN A 200 -0.02 -9.58 9.68
C GLN A 200 1.22 -8.68 9.83
N LEU A 201 1.00 -7.38 10.00
CA LEU A 201 2.07 -6.40 10.22
C LEU A 201 2.74 -6.61 11.58
N LYS A 202 1.97 -6.90 12.62
CA LYS A 202 2.50 -7.29 13.94
C LYS A 202 3.35 -8.55 13.86
N SER A 203 2.89 -9.60 13.17
CA SER A 203 3.69 -10.81 12.97
C SER A 203 4.98 -10.53 12.21
N ALA A 204 4.95 -9.71 11.16
CA ALA A 204 6.15 -9.28 10.45
C ALA A 204 7.14 -8.53 11.36
N GLU A 205 6.64 -7.66 12.23
CA GLU A 205 7.48 -6.92 13.17
C GLU A 205 8.12 -7.85 14.22
N ASP A 206 7.36 -8.82 14.73
CA ASP A 206 7.86 -9.82 15.68
C ASP A 206 8.93 -10.72 15.05
N GLU A 207 8.79 -11.08 13.77
CA GLU A 207 9.83 -11.77 12.99
C GLU A 207 11.11 -10.92 12.87
N ALA A 208 10.99 -9.63 12.54
CA ALA A 208 12.12 -8.72 12.40
C ALA A 208 12.89 -8.54 13.71
N LYS A 209 12.17 -8.41 14.85
CA LYS A 209 12.75 -8.36 16.20
C LYS A 209 13.52 -9.64 16.51
N LYS A 210 12.90 -10.79 16.26
CA LYS A 210 13.50 -12.11 16.52
C LYS A 210 14.78 -12.33 15.71
N ASN A 211 14.77 -11.91 14.45
CA ASN A 211 15.91 -12.07 13.54
C ASN A 211 16.98 -10.99 13.72
N VAL A 212 16.71 -9.96 14.53
CA VAL A 212 17.61 -8.82 14.79
C VAL A 212 18.10 -8.23 13.48
N VAL A 213 17.16 -7.76 12.65
CA VAL A 213 17.42 -7.14 11.34
C VAL A 213 17.05 -5.66 11.32
N GLY A 214 17.62 -4.93 10.37
CA GLY A 214 17.33 -3.52 10.13
C GLY A 214 17.37 -2.64 11.38
N VAL A 215 16.30 -1.88 11.62
CA VAL A 215 16.16 -0.99 12.79
C VAL A 215 16.36 -1.71 14.13
N TRP A 216 16.04 -3.01 14.23
CA TRP A 216 16.24 -3.80 15.45
C TRP A 216 17.72 -4.09 15.71
N LYS A 217 18.52 -4.20 14.66
CA LYS A 217 19.97 -4.41 14.74
C LYS A 217 20.75 -3.12 14.94
N TYR A 218 20.41 -2.10 14.16
CA TYR A 218 21.24 -0.90 14.03
C TYR A 218 20.73 0.28 14.87
N CYS A 219 19.46 0.26 15.26
CA CYS A 219 18.79 1.40 15.91
C CYS A 219 18.11 1.06 17.23
N GLU A 220 18.41 -0.10 17.81
CA GLU A 220 17.80 -0.61 19.07
C GLU A 220 16.26 -0.66 19.01
N GLY A 221 15.70 -0.82 17.81
CA GLY A 221 14.25 -0.83 17.61
C GLY A 221 13.57 0.51 17.87
N LYS A 222 14.27 1.64 17.68
CA LYS A 222 13.73 2.98 17.95
C LYS A 222 13.93 3.93 16.77
N ARG A 223 12.98 4.85 16.61
CA ARG A 223 13.12 6.06 15.79
C ARG A 223 13.97 7.08 16.55
N LYS A 224 15.26 7.20 16.19
CA LYS A 224 16.18 8.16 16.80
C LYS A 224 16.91 8.99 15.74
N PRO A 225 17.11 10.30 15.95
CA PRO A 225 17.91 11.11 15.05
C PRO A 225 19.37 10.63 15.07
N VAL A 226 20.06 10.76 13.93
CA VAL A 226 21.51 10.63 13.85
C VAL A 226 22.09 11.96 14.32
N GLU A 227 22.35 12.07 15.62
CA GLU A 227 23.01 13.26 16.18
C GLU A 227 24.45 13.33 15.63
N LYS A 228 24.89 14.53 15.23
CA LYS A 228 26.29 14.78 14.89
C LYS A 228 27.12 14.81 16.17
N SER A 229 27.42 13.65 16.75
CA SER A 229 28.44 13.56 17.79
C SER A 229 29.81 13.57 17.13
N GLY A 230 30.61 14.60 17.41
CA GLY A 230 32.04 14.60 17.12
C GLY A 230 32.71 13.53 17.97
N ASN A 231 33.48 12.64 17.33
CA ASN A 231 34.13 11.47 17.92
C ASN A 231 33.19 10.41 18.49
N GLU A 232 32.73 9.49 17.63
CA GLU A 232 32.68 8.08 18.00
C GLU A 232 32.63 7.21 16.75
N THR A 233 33.64 6.35 16.62
CA THR A 233 33.80 5.32 15.59
C THR A 233 32.77 4.22 15.80
N THR A 234 31.49 4.54 15.61
CA THR A 234 30.51 3.50 15.24
C THR A 234 30.69 3.30 13.74
N THR A 235 31.03 2.08 13.34
CA THR A 235 31.28 1.71 11.95
C THR A 235 30.02 1.89 11.13
N LYS A 236 29.84 3.13 10.63
CA LYS A 236 28.93 3.45 9.55
C LYS A 236 29.22 2.50 8.40
N PRO A 237 28.26 1.70 7.92
CA PRO A 237 28.51 0.85 6.78
C PRO A 237 28.86 1.74 5.58
N SER A 238 30.07 1.56 5.05
CA SER A 238 30.43 2.05 3.72
C SER A 238 29.47 1.43 2.71
N VAL A 239 29.04 2.22 1.74
CA VAL A 239 28.03 1.95 0.70
C VAL A 239 28.41 0.80 -0.27
N GLN A 240 29.38 -0.06 0.07
CA GLN A 240 29.93 -1.07 -0.84
C GLN A 240 29.71 -2.53 -0.42
N ASN A 241 29.01 -2.82 0.69
CA ASN A 241 28.85 -4.22 1.13
C ASN A 241 27.46 -4.57 1.71
N ILE A 242 26.39 -4.26 0.97
CA ILE A 242 25.05 -4.86 1.22
C ILE A 242 24.57 -5.51 -0.07
N LEU A 243 25.15 -6.67 -0.38
CA LEU A 243 24.58 -7.65 -1.31
C LEU A 243 24.14 -8.86 -0.48
N THR A 244 23.00 -8.72 0.19
CA THR A 244 22.03 -9.80 0.46
C THR A 244 20.78 -9.14 1.02
N ILE A 245 19.96 -8.58 0.14
CA ILE A 245 18.51 -8.57 0.38
C ILE A 245 18.12 -10.05 0.28
N PRO A 246 17.35 -10.64 1.21
CA PRO A 246 16.79 -11.96 0.96
C PRO A 246 16.03 -11.93 -0.36
N SER A 247 16.10 -13.04 -1.09
CA SER A 247 15.70 -13.22 -2.49
C SER A 247 14.21 -12.98 -2.82
N ILE A 248 13.49 -12.22 -2.00
CA ILE A 248 12.05 -11.93 -2.08
C ILE A 248 11.79 -10.58 -2.79
N ILE A 249 12.81 -9.73 -2.94
CA ILE A 249 12.69 -8.40 -3.58
C ILE A 249 13.75 -8.18 -4.65
N THR A 250 14.05 -9.24 -5.38
CA THR A 250 14.32 -9.04 -6.80
C THR A 250 13.04 -8.42 -7.37
N PRO A 251 13.09 -7.32 -8.13
CA PRO A 251 11.93 -6.98 -8.92
C PRO A 251 11.61 -8.24 -9.74
N ILE A 252 10.34 -8.56 -9.89
CA ILE A 252 9.89 -9.55 -10.86
C ILE A 252 10.07 -8.94 -12.27
N ILE A 253 11.27 -8.41 -12.56
CA ILE A 253 11.83 -8.39 -13.90
C ILE A 253 11.99 -9.87 -14.19
N GLY A 254 11.23 -10.34 -15.17
CA GLY A 254 10.99 -11.75 -15.43
C GLY A 254 12.24 -12.59 -15.22
N SER A 255 12.05 -13.78 -14.68
CA SER A 255 13.06 -14.83 -14.71
C SER A 255 13.40 -15.14 -16.16
N PHE A 256 14.25 -14.32 -16.77
CA PHE A 256 14.86 -14.64 -18.04
C PHE A 256 15.67 -15.91 -17.78
N SER A 257 15.42 -16.89 -18.62
CA SER A 257 15.98 -18.21 -18.47
C SER A 257 16.36 -18.69 -19.85
N CYS A 258 17.57 -19.22 -19.98
CA CYS A 258 18.05 -19.78 -21.24
C CYS A 258 17.26 -21.04 -21.68
N SER A 259 16.31 -21.52 -20.86
CA SER A 259 15.42 -22.63 -21.20
C SER A 259 14.51 -22.32 -22.40
N ILE A 260 14.18 -21.06 -22.66
CA ILE A 260 13.43 -20.64 -23.85
C ILE A 260 14.42 -20.04 -24.84
N LYS A 261 14.72 -20.73 -25.95
CA LYS A 261 15.70 -20.25 -26.93
C LYS A 261 15.12 -19.10 -27.76
N LYS A 262 15.48 -17.86 -27.40
CA LYS A 262 15.26 -16.66 -28.21
C LYS A 262 16.57 -16.26 -28.88
N ASN A 263 16.56 -16.11 -30.20
CA ASN A 263 17.77 -15.84 -30.99
C ASN A 263 17.73 -14.48 -31.69
N TYR A 264 16.56 -13.82 -31.71
CA TYR A 264 16.34 -12.58 -32.45
C TYR A 264 15.81 -11.47 -31.55
N CYS A 265 16.20 -10.22 -31.85
CA CYS A 265 15.79 -9.03 -31.09
C CYS A 265 14.27 -8.78 -31.08
N THR A 266 13.56 -9.23 -32.09
CA THR A 266 12.08 -9.15 -32.16
C THR A 266 11.39 -10.01 -31.11
N GLU A 267 12.09 -10.96 -30.49
CA GLU A 267 11.57 -11.84 -29.44
C GLU A 267 11.77 -11.26 -28.03
N MET A 268 12.52 -10.16 -27.91
CA MET A 268 12.86 -9.50 -26.65
C MET A 268 11.85 -8.39 -26.33
N ASN A 269 11.41 -8.35 -25.07
CA ASN A 269 10.41 -7.40 -24.58
C ASN A 269 11.05 -6.19 -23.89
N SER A 270 12.35 -6.26 -23.58
CA SER A 270 13.10 -5.18 -22.95
C SER A 270 14.59 -5.27 -23.24
N CYS A 271 15.30 -4.16 -23.03
CA CYS A 271 16.76 -4.15 -23.08
C CYS A 271 17.41 -5.07 -22.03
N GLU A 272 16.79 -5.19 -20.86
CA GLU A 272 17.27 -6.06 -19.79
C GLU A 272 17.21 -7.55 -20.20
N GLU A 273 16.13 -7.94 -20.88
CA GLU A 273 15.99 -9.28 -21.46
C GLU A 273 17.07 -9.53 -22.52
N ALA A 274 17.28 -8.58 -23.43
CA ALA A 274 18.28 -8.70 -24.48
C ALA A 274 19.71 -8.84 -23.91
N ARG A 275 20.06 -8.06 -22.87
CA ARG A 275 21.34 -8.15 -22.16
C ARG A 275 21.54 -9.49 -21.45
N TYR A 276 20.48 -10.07 -20.87
CA TYR A 276 20.55 -11.38 -20.25
C TYR A 276 20.87 -12.48 -21.28
N TYR A 277 20.17 -12.50 -22.42
CA TYR A 277 20.40 -13.53 -23.44
C TYR A 277 21.78 -13.42 -24.11
N LEU A 278 22.30 -12.21 -24.31
CA LEU A 278 23.65 -11.99 -24.81
C LEU A 278 24.70 -12.51 -23.82
N ASN A 279 24.64 -12.03 -22.57
CA ASN A 279 25.71 -12.24 -21.57
C ASN A 279 25.62 -13.58 -20.83
N SER A 280 24.41 -14.08 -20.58
CA SER A 280 24.17 -15.28 -19.77
C SER A 280 23.80 -16.51 -20.60
N CYS A 281 23.12 -16.33 -21.74
CA CYS A 281 22.75 -17.44 -22.63
C CYS A 281 23.67 -17.61 -23.85
N GLY A 282 24.61 -16.69 -24.08
CA GLY A 282 25.62 -16.78 -25.14
C GLY A 282 25.07 -16.57 -26.55
N ILE A 283 23.96 -15.84 -26.70
CA ILE A 283 23.32 -15.58 -27.99
C ILE A 283 23.96 -14.37 -28.65
N ASN A 284 25.12 -14.57 -29.27
CA ASN A 284 25.88 -13.52 -29.95
C ASN A 284 25.15 -12.89 -31.16
N SER A 285 24.05 -13.49 -31.65
CA SER A 285 23.26 -12.92 -32.74
C SER A 285 22.47 -11.66 -32.36
N LEU A 286 22.37 -11.36 -31.05
CA LEU A 286 21.68 -10.17 -30.54
C LEU A 286 22.52 -8.90 -30.62
N ASP A 287 23.84 -9.04 -30.66
CA ASP A 287 24.83 -7.95 -30.79
C ASP A 287 25.53 -8.10 -32.16
N ARG A 288 24.97 -7.43 -33.16
CA ARG A 288 25.37 -7.62 -34.57
C ARG A 288 26.68 -6.90 -34.89
N ASP A 289 26.91 -5.75 -34.29
CA ASP A 289 28.07 -4.87 -34.48
C ASP A 289 29.17 -5.07 -33.45
N LYS A 290 28.95 -5.93 -32.44
CA LYS A 290 29.93 -6.41 -31.45
C LYS A 290 30.43 -5.32 -30.52
N ASP A 291 29.56 -4.39 -30.18
CA ASP A 291 29.85 -3.29 -29.27
C ASP A 291 29.43 -3.59 -27.82
N THR A 292 29.00 -4.84 -27.55
CA THR A 292 28.47 -5.35 -26.27
C THR A 292 27.08 -4.85 -25.90
N VAL A 293 26.40 -4.15 -26.82
CA VAL A 293 25.01 -3.70 -26.69
C VAL A 293 24.12 -4.59 -27.57
N PRO A 294 23.21 -5.40 -26.98
CA PRO A 294 22.31 -6.21 -27.78
C PRO A 294 21.10 -5.38 -28.21
N CYS A 295 20.60 -5.64 -29.41
CA CYS A 295 19.32 -5.11 -29.89
C CYS A 295 19.21 -3.59 -29.79
N GLU A 296 19.96 -2.87 -30.62
CA GLU A 296 20.00 -1.39 -30.73
C GLU A 296 18.65 -0.67 -30.74
N SER A 297 17.58 -1.32 -31.23
CA SER A 297 16.23 -0.74 -31.20
C SER A 297 15.61 -0.71 -29.80
N LEU A 298 16.08 -1.55 -28.87
CA LEU A 298 15.60 -1.71 -27.51
C LEU A 298 16.54 -1.10 -26.46
N CYS A 299 17.85 -1.06 -26.72
CA CYS A 299 18.90 -0.76 -25.72
C CYS A 299 19.54 0.63 -25.80
N LYS A 300 18.94 1.56 -26.55
CA LYS A 300 19.42 2.95 -26.71
C LYS A 300 19.76 3.66 -25.41
#